data_AF-A0A533TTB2-F1
#
_entry.id   AF-A0A533TTB2-F1
#
_cell.length_a   1.000
_cell.length_b   1.000
_cell.length_c   1.000
_cell.angle_alpha   90.00
_cell.angle_beta   90.00
_cell.angle_gamma   90.00
#
_symmetry.space_group_name_H-M   'P 1'
#
loop_
_entity.id
_entity.type
_entity.pdbx_description
1 polymer ?
#
loop_
_entity_poly.entity_id
_entity_poly.type
_entity_poly.pdbx_seq_one_letter_code
_entity_poly.pdbx_strand_id
1 'polypeptide(L)' 'MVVHNQLSGNPEPSRADKEVTTKLIEAGNILEINLLDHLIIGNNQHFSFFSHGLIPK' A
#
# COMPACT_ATOMS: atom_id res chain seq x y z
N MET A 1 -2.95 -7.52 3.96
CA MET A 1 -3.41 -6.37 3.16
C MET A 1 -3.58 -5.19 4.08
N VAL A 2 -3.16 -4.00 3.67
CA VAL A 2 -3.34 -2.75 4.42
C VAL A 2 -4.21 -1.80 3.61
N VAL A 3 -5.05 -1.04 4.30
CA VAL A 3 -5.92 -0.04 3.69
C VAL A 3 -5.85 1.22 4.54
N HIS A 4 -5.74 2.38 3.89
CA HIS A 4 -5.92 3.65 4.56
C HIS A 4 -6.67 4.65 3.67
N ASN A 5 -7.37 5.58 4.30
CA ASN A 5 -8.23 6.55 3.64
C ASN A 5 -7.52 7.90 3.55
N GLN A 6 -7.65 8.57 2.39
CA GLN A 6 -7.11 9.91 2.20
C GLN A 6 -8.26 10.92 2.13
N LEU A 7 -8.39 11.73 3.19
CA LEU A 7 -9.50 12.67 3.36
C LEU A 7 -9.54 13.76 2.28
N SER A 8 -8.42 14.02 1.60
CA SER A 8 -8.37 14.93 0.45
C SER A 8 -9.08 14.37 -0.79
N GLY A 9 -9.39 13.07 -0.81
CA GLY A 9 -10.01 12.37 -1.93
C GLY A 9 -9.06 11.97 -3.06
N ASN A 10 -7.79 12.39 -3.04
CA ASN A 10 -6.75 11.92 -3.97
C ASN A 10 -6.02 10.71 -3.36
N PRO A 11 -6.07 9.52 -3.98
CA PRO A 11 -5.43 8.31 -3.48
C PRO A 11 -3.94 8.19 -3.87
N GLU A 12 -3.33 9.25 -4.40
CA GLU A 12 -1.92 9.25 -4.77
C GLU A 12 -1.02 8.99 -3.54
N PRO A 13 -0.13 7.97 -3.59
CA PRO A 13 0.68 7.61 -2.44
C PRO A 13 1.73 8.67 -2.13
N SER A 14 1.82 9.07 -0.87
CA SER A 14 2.90 9.89 -0.37
C SER A 14 4.22 9.13 -0.29
N ARG A 15 5.32 9.84 -0.02
CA ARG A 15 6.61 9.19 0.26
C ARG A 15 6.52 8.29 1.49
N ALA A 16 5.80 8.71 2.53
CA ALA A 16 5.63 7.94 3.76
C ALA A 16 4.88 6.63 3.51
N ASP A 17 3.87 6.63 2.63
CA ASP A 17 3.12 5.42 2.29
C ASP A 17 4.01 4.39 1.60
N LYS A 18 4.91 4.84 0.71
CA LYS A 18 5.91 3.98 0.07
C LYS A 18 6.90 3.42 1.08
N GLU A 19 7.45 4.26 1.96
CA GLU A 19 8.38 3.85 3.02
C GLU A 19 7.75 2.82 3.97
N VAL A 20 6.51 3.03 4.40
CA VAL A 20 5.76 2.08 5.24
C VAL A 20 5.50 0.78 4.50
N THR A 21 5.10 0.84 3.23
CA THR A 21 4.86 -0.36 2.41
C THR A 21 6.12 -1.21 2.31
N THR A 22 7.27 -0.61 2.04
CA THR A 22 8.56 -1.33 2.00
C THR A 22 8.86 -2.03 3.32
N LYS A 23 8.72 -1.34 4.45
CA LYS A 23 8.94 -1.93 5.78
C LYS A 23 7.98 -3.07 6.09
N LEU A 24 6.72 -2.97 5.65
CA LEU A 24 5.73 -4.03 5.82
C LEU A 24 6.03 -5.25 4.96
N ILE A 25 6.53 -5.08 3.73
CA ILE A 25 7.01 -6.18 2.90
C ILE A 25 8.19 -6.89 3.59
N GLU A 26 9.17 -6.14 4.05
CA GLU A 26 10.35 -6.68 4.75
C GLU A 26 9.96 -7.45 6.02
N ALA A 27 9.09 -6.88 6.85
CA ALA A 27 8.57 -7.53 8.06
C ALA A 27 7.75 -8.78 7.73
N GLY A 28 6.92 -8.71 6.68
CA GLY A 28 6.15 -9.84 6.18
C GLY A 28 7.04 -11.02 5.76
N ASN A 29 8.14 -10.73 5.05
CA ASN A 29 9.11 -11.75 4.63
C ASN A 29 9.77 -12.44 5.83
N ILE A 30 10.10 -11.71 6.90
CA ILE A 30 10.69 -12.28 8.12
C ILE A 30 9.69 -13.21 8.83
N LEU A 31 8.41 -12.85 8.82
CA LEU A 31 7.34 -13.57 9.51
C LEU A 31 6.68 -14.65 8.65
N GLU A 32 7.12 -14.83 7.41
CA GLU A 32 6.46 -15.69 6.41
C GLU A 32 4.97 -15.32 6.18
N ILE A 33 4.66 -14.02 6.24
CA ILE A 33 3.32 -13.46 6.01
C ILE A 33 3.38 -12.43 4.87
N ASN A 34 2.84 -12.78 3.70
CA ASN A 34 2.88 -11.91 2.54
C ASN A 34 1.95 -10.69 2.67
N LEU A 35 2.47 -9.50 2.36
CA LEU A 35 1.64 -8.32 2.17
C LEU A 35 0.96 -8.38 0.79
N LEU A 36 -0.31 -8.76 0.76
CA LEU A 36 -1.07 -8.93 -0.49
C LEU A 36 -1.24 -7.63 -1.30
N ASP A 37 -1.55 -6.52 -0.63
CA ASP A 37 -1.68 -5.20 -1.24
C ASP A 37 -1.64 -4.11 -0.15
N HIS A 38 -1.39 -2.88 -0.59
CA HIS A 38 -1.67 -1.65 0.14
C HIS A 38 -2.62 -0.79 -0.71
N LEU A 39 -3.85 -0.61 -0.22
CA LEU A 39 -4.86 0.21 -0.89
C LEU A 39 -4.97 1.59 -0.24
N ILE A 40 -4.89 2.63 -1.06
CA ILE A 40 -5.24 3.99 -0.67
C ILE A 40 -6.62 4.30 -1.24
N ILE A 41 -7.58 4.63 -0.38
CA ILE A 41 -8.95 4.94 -0.80
C ILE A 41 -9.18 6.45 -0.79
N GLY A 42 -9.65 6.97 -1.92
CA GLY A 42 -10.04 8.36 -2.13
C GLY A 42 -11.51 8.49 -2.55
N ASN A 43 -11.88 9.62 -3.14
CA ASN A 43 -13.26 9.90 -3.54
C ASN A 43 -13.65 9.14 -4.81
N ASN A 44 -14.36 8.01 -4.68
CA ASN A 44 -14.73 7.10 -5.78
C ASN A 44 -13.54 6.57 -6.61
N GLN A 45 -12.35 6.58 -6.03
CA GLN A 45 -11.12 6.11 -6.65
C GLN A 45 -10.21 5.47 -5.60
N HIS A 46 -9.26 4.66 -6.06
CA HIS A 46 -8.28 4.02 -5.20
C HIS A 46 -6.94 3.86 -5.92
N PHE A 47 -5.88 3.70 -5.14
CA PHE A 47 -4.56 3.31 -5.61
C PHE A 47 -4.19 1.96 -5.00
N SER A 48 -3.82 1.00 -5.85
CA SER A 48 -3.32 -0.32 -5.45
C SER A 48 -1.83 -0.39 -5.69
N PHE A 49 -1.04 -0.62 -4.64
CA PHE A 49 0.40 -0.80 -4.75
C PHE A 49 0.75 -2.05 -5.56
N PHE A 50 -0.01 -3.14 -5.40
CA PHE A 50 0.17 -4.35 -6.19
C PHE A 50 -0.06 -4.11 -7.68
N SER A 51 -1.16 -3.46 -8.04
CA SER A 51 -1.50 -3.19 -9.46
C SER A 51 -0.49 -2.27 -10.15
N HIS A 52 0.19 -1.41 -9.38
CA HIS A 52 1.24 -0.52 -9.86
C HIS A 52 2.66 -1.12 -9.74
N GLY A 53 2.79 -2.39 -9.35
CA GLY A 53 4.08 -3.09 -9.27
C GLY A 53 5.00 -2.63 -8.13
N LEU A 54 4.44 -1.96 -7.11
CA LEU A 54 5.17 -1.53 -5.92
C LEU A 54 5.21 -2.61 -4.82
N ILE A 55 4.39 -3.64 -4.95
CA ILE A 55 4.45 -4.87 -4.16
C ILE A 55 4.79 -6.03 -5.13
N PRO A 56 5.78 -6.87 -4.83
CA PRO A 56 6.11 -8.03 -5.66
C PRO A 56 4.98 -9.06 -5.66
N LYS A 57 4.91 -9.85 -6.75
CA LYS A 57 3.95 -10.95 -6.88
C LYS A 57 4.26 -12.11 -5.93
#